data_AF-A0AAU5JLA0-F1
#
_entry.id   AF-A0AAU5JLA0-F1
#
_cell.length_a   1.000
_cell.length_b   1.000
_cell.length_c   1.000
_cell.angle_alpha   90.00
_cell.angle_beta   90.00
_cell.angle_gamma   90.00
#
_symmetry.space_group_name_H-M   'P 1'
#
loop_
_entity.id
_entity.type
_entity.pdbx_description
1 polymer ?
#
loop_
_entity_poly.entity_id
_entity_poly.type
_entity_poly.pdbx_seq_one_letter_code
_entity_poly.pdbx_strand_id
1 'polypeptide(L)'
;MPDPEESLASFASVLAGELPGRWTSEYHPDHGGHADYDDLTVDVWDMDQVAETTATYIVDHCAVLTCDDGTRLFVMDRKGHDEGFLIAAMAPGSLPVAAYQGVREPDGIAVPEDPFRAAEDVIHSLLSRYNKALAQVRHNAPRLASARSHGTNVVMTWSGDALVVTPPERPDIADVLADHGFVRDADKGLLVLAGDDSSRQAASVRAAGSRLAELGIGVVLRQSPRPTLGTTAPRPASPQTPAPQRSR
;
A
#
# COMPACT_ATOMS: atom_id res chain seq x y z
N MET A 1 40.88 -11.11 -12.30
CA MET A 1 39.54 -10.97 -11.70
C MET A 1 38.69 -10.30 -12.74
N PRO A 2 37.54 -10.88 -13.13
CA PRO A 2 36.58 -10.17 -13.98
C PRO A 2 36.10 -8.91 -13.24
N ASP A 3 35.70 -7.89 -14.00
CA ASP A 3 35.10 -6.70 -13.41
C ASP A 3 33.78 -7.09 -12.71
N PRO A 4 33.50 -6.59 -11.49
CA PRO A 4 32.32 -7.00 -10.72
C PRO A 4 31.00 -6.71 -11.46
N GLU A 5 30.97 -5.63 -12.26
CA GLU A 5 29.84 -5.31 -13.15
C GLU A 5 29.62 -6.37 -14.23
N GLU A 6 30.71 -6.88 -14.83
CA GLU A 6 30.65 -7.94 -15.83
C GLU A 6 30.21 -9.27 -15.20
N SER A 7 30.57 -9.50 -13.93
CA SER A 7 30.18 -10.69 -13.17
C SER A 7 28.67 -10.72 -12.86
N LEU A 8 28.10 -9.65 -12.30
CA LEU A 8 26.67 -9.59 -11.96
C LEU A 8 25.77 -9.67 -13.21
N ALA A 9 26.11 -8.93 -14.27
CA ALA A 9 25.35 -8.95 -15.52
C ALA A 9 25.40 -10.33 -16.20
N SER A 10 26.57 -10.98 -16.20
CA SER A 10 26.73 -12.33 -16.76
C SER A 10 25.95 -13.36 -15.95
N PHE A 11 26.09 -13.33 -14.62
CA PHE A 11 25.37 -14.19 -13.69
C PHE A 11 23.85 -14.10 -13.89
N ALA A 12 23.30 -12.89 -13.89
CA ALA A 12 21.86 -12.65 -14.04
C ALA A 12 21.33 -13.14 -15.40
N SER A 13 22.12 -12.93 -16.47
CA SER A 13 21.79 -13.40 -17.81
C SER A 13 21.75 -14.93 -17.90
N VAL A 14 22.74 -15.62 -17.33
CA VAL A 14 22.75 -17.10 -17.30
C VAL A 14 21.62 -17.62 -16.41
N LEU A 15 21.42 -17.05 -15.23
CA LEU A 15 20.35 -17.43 -14.31
C LEU A 15 18.98 -17.33 -14.99
N ALA A 16 18.70 -16.26 -15.74
CA ALA A 16 17.46 -16.13 -16.50
C ALA A 16 17.24 -17.27 -17.51
N GLY A 17 18.32 -17.81 -18.11
CA GLY A 17 18.26 -18.96 -19.01
C GLY A 17 17.91 -20.29 -18.32
N GLU A 18 18.25 -20.42 -17.04
CA GLU A 18 18.07 -21.66 -16.26
C GLU A 18 16.74 -21.71 -15.50
N LEU A 19 16.09 -20.57 -15.25
CA LEU A 19 14.81 -20.53 -14.56
C LEU A 19 13.66 -21.07 -15.43
N PRO A 20 12.67 -21.76 -14.84
CA PRO A 20 11.53 -22.31 -15.56
C PRO A 20 10.64 -21.20 -16.11
N GLY A 21 10.22 -21.36 -17.36
CA GLY A 21 9.45 -20.36 -18.09
C GLY A 21 10.35 -19.54 -19.01
N ARG A 22 9.92 -18.32 -19.34
CA ARG A 22 10.70 -17.42 -20.19
C ARG A 22 11.07 -16.17 -19.40
N TRP A 23 12.31 -16.16 -18.92
CA TRP A 23 12.87 -15.03 -18.18
C TRP A 23 13.77 -14.18 -19.08
N THR A 24 13.75 -12.87 -18.85
CA THR A 24 14.68 -11.92 -19.44
C THR A 24 15.42 -11.18 -18.33
N SER A 25 16.70 -10.91 -18.53
CA SER A 25 17.52 -10.13 -17.61
C SER A 25 17.69 -8.71 -18.11
N GLU A 26 17.47 -7.73 -17.23
CA GLU A 26 17.83 -6.33 -17.43
C GLU A 26 18.89 -5.95 -16.40
N TYR A 27 20.06 -5.52 -16.85
CA TYR A 27 21.15 -5.08 -15.98
C TYR A 27 21.16 -3.56 -15.88
N HIS A 28 21.29 -3.06 -14.65
CA HIS A 28 21.34 -1.65 -14.31
C HIS A 28 22.75 -1.33 -13.76
N PRO A 29 23.64 -0.71 -14.56
CA PRO A 29 25.05 -0.46 -14.22
C PRO A 29 25.24 0.70 -13.24
N ASP A 30 26.38 0.78 -12.57
CA ASP A 30 26.67 1.95 -11.73
C ASP A 30 26.84 3.22 -12.58
N HIS A 31 26.08 4.25 -12.23
CA HIS A 31 26.14 5.57 -12.88
C HIS A 31 27.04 6.54 -12.10
N GLY A 32 28.03 6.04 -11.36
CA GLY A 32 29.00 6.84 -10.59
C GLY A 32 28.43 7.35 -9.27
N GLY A 33 27.64 6.52 -8.58
CA GLY A 33 27.03 6.87 -7.28
C GLY A 33 25.92 7.93 -7.38
N HIS A 34 25.39 8.18 -8.57
CA HIS A 34 24.19 9.00 -8.81
C HIS A 34 23.00 8.15 -9.29
N ALA A 35 23.19 6.83 -9.35
CA ALA A 35 22.12 5.89 -9.63
C ALA A 35 21.21 5.81 -8.40
N ASP A 36 20.00 6.35 -8.53
CA ASP A 36 18.94 6.20 -7.55
C ASP A 36 18.11 4.97 -7.97
N TYR A 37 18.35 3.84 -7.31
CA TYR A 37 17.56 2.62 -7.47
C TYR A 37 16.47 2.50 -6.40
N ASP A 38 16.10 3.58 -5.71
CA ASP A 38 15.02 3.59 -4.72
C ASP A 38 13.71 3.11 -5.35
N ASP A 39 13.45 3.47 -6.62
CA ASP A 39 12.29 3.02 -7.39
C ASP A 39 12.26 1.50 -7.64
N LEU A 40 13.41 0.83 -7.69
CA LEU A 40 13.48 -0.64 -7.82
C LEU A 40 13.45 -1.33 -6.46
N THR A 41 14.14 -0.78 -5.47
CA THR A 41 14.25 -1.38 -4.14
C THR A 41 12.95 -1.26 -3.34
N VAL A 42 12.12 -0.24 -3.58
CA VAL A 42 10.77 -0.13 -2.98
C VAL A 42 9.84 -1.26 -3.38
N ASP A 43 10.07 -1.85 -4.55
CA ASP A 43 9.30 -2.98 -5.07
C ASP A 43 9.82 -4.33 -4.55
N VAL A 44 10.97 -4.38 -3.86
CA VAL A 44 11.52 -5.64 -3.33
C VAL A 44 10.64 -6.16 -2.20
N TRP A 45 10.14 -7.38 -2.37
CA TRP A 45 9.27 -8.06 -1.42
C TRP A 45 10.08 -8.95 -0.48
N ASP A 46 10.83 -8.30 0.41
CA ASP A 46 11.70 -8.92 1.40
C ASP A 46 11.63 -8.14 2.73
N MET A 47 11.79 -8.86 3.84
CA MET A 47 11.94 -8.28 5.18
C MET A 47 13.15 -8.88 5.93
N ASP A 48 14.07 -9.55 5.22
CA ASP A 48 15.24 -10.24 5.78
C ASP A 48 16.53 -9.63 5.20
N GLN A 49 17.43 -10.46 4.65
CA GLN A 49 18.79 -10.06 4.29
C GLN A 49 18.86 -9.02 3.16
N VAL A 50 17.92 -9.02 2.22
CA VAL A 50 17.97 -8.06 1.10
C VAL A 50 17.53 -6.69 1.57
N ALA A 51 16.47 -6.62 2.37
CA ALA A 51 16.01 -5.40 3.02
C ALA A 51 17.06 -4.83 3.99
N GLU A 52 17.72 -5.68 4.77
CA GLU A 52 18.84 -5.25 5.64
C GLU A 52 20.00 -4.68 4.81
N THR A 53 20.35 -5.35 3.71
CA THR A 53 21.48 -4.95 2.86
C THR A 53 21.18 -3.61 2.15
N THR A 54 19.99 -3.43 1.57
CA THR A 54 19.61 -2.18 0.89
C THR A 54 19.41 -1.02 1.87
N ALA A 55 19.07 -1.29 3.14
CA ALA A 55 19.03 -0.27 4.18
C ALA A 55 20.43 0.15 4.67
N THR A 56 21.43 -0.73 4.53
CA THR A 56 22.79 -0.52 5.03
C THR A 56 23.73 0.01 3.97
N TYR A 57 23.57 -0.44 2.73
CA TYR A 57 24.46 -0.15 1.61
C TYR A 57 23.68 0.46 0.46
N ILE A 58 24.28 1.45 -0.19
CA ILE A 58 23.77 1.99 -1.45
C ILE A 58 23.83 0.87 -2.50
N VAL A 59 22.72 0.66 -3.21
CA VAL A 59 22.72 -0.18 -4.41
C VAL A 59 23.38 0.63 -5.52
N ASP A 60 24.59 0.24 -5.90
CA ASP A 60 25.38 0.86 -6.96
C ASP A 60 25.05 0.28 -8.34
N HIS A 61 24.70 -0.99 -8.40
CA HIS A 61 24.23 -1.68 -9.59
C HIS A 61 23.34 -2.87 -9.20
N CYS A 62 22.49 -3.32 -10.12
CA CYS A 62 21.62 -4.47 -9.91
C CYS A 62 21.19 -5.11 -11.22
N ALA A 63 20.52 -6.25 -11.16
CA ALA A 63 19.78 -6.81 -12.29
C ALA A 63 18.35 -7.13 -11.88
N VAL A 64 17.42 -6.96 -12.81
CA VAL A 64 16.02 -7.37 -12.67
C VAL A 64 15.75 -8.48 -13.68
N LEU A 65 15.35 -9.65 -13.17
CA LEU A 65 14.85 -10.74 -14.00
C LEU A 65 13.34 -10.62 -14.09
N THR A 66 12.79 -10.66 -15.31
CA THR A 66 11.35 -10.58 -15.57
C THR A 66 10.89 -11.83 -16.30
N CYS A 67 9.93 -12.54 -15.73
CA CYS A 67 9.21 -13.63 -16.35
C CYS A 67 8.08 -13.09 -17.25
N ASP A 68 7.68 -13.85 -18.26
CA ASP A 68 6.57 -13.50 -19.17
C ASP A 68 5.22 -13.32 -18.46
N ASP A 69 5.01 -13.98 -17.33
CA ASP A 69 3.84 -13.82 -16.47
C ASP A 69 3.85 -12.54 -15.61
N GLY A 70 4.91 -11.74 -15.72
CA GLY A 70 5.12 -10.50 -14.98
C GLY A 70 5.76 -10.68 -13.60
N THR A 71 6.12 -11.90 -13.20
CA THR A 71 6.94 -12.13 -12.01
C THR A 71 8.31 -11.51 -12.19
N ARG A 72 8.80 -10.80 -11.18
CA ARG A 72 10.11 -10.15 -11.21
C ARG A 72 10.98 -10.61 -10.04
N LEU A 73 12.28 -10.78 -10.29
CA LEU A 73 13.30 -11.03 -9.27
C LEU A 73 14.34 -9.92 -9.33
N PHE A 74 14.72 -9.41 -8.17
CA PHE A 74 15.80 -8.46 -7.99
C PHE A 74 17.08 -9.21 -7.61
N VAL A 75 18.19 -8.88 -8.25
CA VAL A 75 19.51 -9.49 -8.04
C VAL A 75 20.53 -8.37 -7.76
N MET A 76 21.28 -8.50 -6.67
CA MET A 76 22.37 -7.57 -6.34
C MET A 76 23.57 -8.32 -5.77
N ASP A 77 24.72 -7.64 -5.74
CA ASP A 77 25.89 -8.11 -4.98
C ASP A 77 25.55 -8.32 -3.52
N ARG A 78 26.15 -9.35 -2.93
CA ARG A 78 26.11 -9.56 -1.48
C ARG A 78 27.13 -8.66 -0.78
N LYS A 79 26.82 -7.37 -0.65
CA LYS A 79 27.69 -6.39 0.02
C LYS A 79 27.95 -6.80 1.49
N GLY A 80 29.20 -6.63 1.95
CA GLY A 80 29.63 -7.05 3.30
C GLY A 80 30.05 -8.52 3.43
N HIS A 81 30.04 -9.29 2.33
CA HIS A 81 30.52 -10.66 2.26
C HIS A 81 31.46 -10.85 1.05
N ASP A 82 32.31 -11.87 1.11
CA ASP A 82 33.40 -12.04 0.15
C ASP A 82 32.95 -12.51 -1.24
N GLU A 83 31.83 -13.25 -1.34
CA GLU A 83 31.38 -13.89 -2.60
C GLU A 83 29.84 -14.05 -2.66
N GLY A 84 29.32 -14.11 -3.89
CA GLY A 84 27.93 -14.46 -4.19
C GLY A 84 26.95 -13.28 -4.30
N PHE A 85 25.68 -13.62 -4.49
CA PHE A 85 24.62 -12.66 -4.81
C PHE A 85 23.44 -12.78 -3.85
N LEU A 86 22.68 -11.69 -3.75
CA LEU A 86 21.39 -11.66 -3.09
C LEU A 86 20.29 -11.62 -4.15
N ILE A 87 19.27 -12.46 -3.95
CA ILE A 87 18.10 -12.53 -4.84
C ILE A 87 16.83 -12.42 -4.01
N ALA A 88 15.94 -11.50 -4.38
CA ALA A 88 14.61 -11.37 -3.78
C ALA A 88 13.52 -11.29 -4.85
N ALA A 89 12.31 -11.70 -4.49
CA ALA A 89 11.14 -11.47 -5.34
C ALA A 89 10.70 -10.01 -5.24
N MET A 90 10.18 -9.45 -6.33
CA MET A 90 9.56 -8.13 -6.30
C MET A 90 8.03 -8.25 -6.18
N ALA A 91 7.41 -7.33 -5.48
CA ALA A 91 5.96 -7.26 -5.32
C ALA A 91 5.30 -6.99 -6.68
N PRO A 92 4.17 -7.64 -6.99
CA PRO A 92 3.41 -7.34 -8.20
C PRO A 92 2.68 -5.99 -8.07
N GLY A 93 3.02 -5.04 -8.94
CA GLY A 93 2.48 -3.68 -8.89
C GLY A 93 0.97 -3.54 -9.19
N SER A 94 0.29 -4.61 -9.62
CA SER A 94 -1.13 -4.58 -10.00
C SER A 94 -2.11 -4.79 -8.83
N LEU A 95 -1.60 -5.10 -7.62
CA LEU A 95 -2.44 -5.42 -6.46
C LEU A 95 -2.45 -4.27 -5.43
N PRO A 96 -3.60 -4.02 -4.75
CA PRO A 96 -3.66 -2.98 -3.73
C PRO A 96 -2.71 -3.26 -2.56
N VAL A 97 -2.04 -2.23 -2.02
CA VAL A 97 -1.12 -2.34 -0.87
C VAL A 97 -1.78 -3.03 0.34
N ALA A 98 -3.06 -2.76 0.60
CA ALA A 98 -3.79 -3.41 1.70
C ALA A 98 -3.91 -4.94 1.55
N ALA A 99 -3.76 -5.49 0.34
CA ALA A 99 -3.83 -6.94 0.11
C ALA A 99 -2.61 -7.69 0.67
N TYR A 100 -1.50 -6.99 0.88
CA TYR A 100 -0.26 -7.51 1.45
C TYR A 100 -0.29 -7.58 2.99
N GLN A 101 -1.27 -6.95 3.64
CA GLN A 101 -1.37 -6.94 5.10
C GLN A 101 -1.51 -8.37 5.66
N GLY A 102 -0.63 -8.71 6.61
CA GLY A 102 -0.62 -10.02 7.25
C GLY A 102 -0.14 -11.17 6.36
N VAL A 103 0.40 -10.88 5.18
CA VAL A 103 1.07 -11.87 4.33
C VAL A 103 2.54 -11.90 4.70
N ARG A 104 3.06 -13.08 5.03
CA ARG A 104 4.49 -13.26 5.24
C ARG A 104 5.21 -13.10 3.91
N GLU A 105 6.23 -12.25 3.90
CA GLU A 105 7.07 -12.00 2.74
C GLU A 105 7.74 -13.30 2.27
N PRO A 106 8.00 -13.43 0.95
CA PRO A 106 8.74 -14.55 0.41
C PRO A 106 10.10 -14.70 1.05
N ASP A 107 10.71 -13.59 1.46
CA ASP A 107 12.10 -13.33 1.85
C ASP A 107 13.13 -13.77 0.79
N GLY A 108 14.16 -12.95 0.59
CA GLY A 108 15.25 -13.22 -0.33
C GLY A 108 16.11 -14.40 0.09
N ILE A 109 17.11 -14.69 -0.75
CA ILE A 109 18.13 -15.72 -0.52
C ILE A 109 19.49 -15.19 -0.91
N ALA A 110 20.52 -15.61 -0.17
CA ALA A 110 21.90 -15.53 -0.62
C ALA A 110 22.23 -16.78 -1.45
N VAL A 111 22.85 -16.59 -2.60
CA VAL A 111 23.22 -17.66 -3.54
C VAL A 111 24.71 -17.59 -3.88
N PRO A 112 25.34 -18.72 -4.24
CA PRO A 112 26.70 -18.73 -4.75
C PRO A 112 26.79 -18.05 -6.13
N GLU A 113 28.01 -17.76 -6.59
CA GLU A 113 28.29 -17.21 -7.92
C GLU A 113 28.00 -18.19 -9.07
N ASP A 114 27.78 -19.48 -8.77
CA ASP A 114 27.40 -20.50 -9.75
C ASP A 114 25.91 -20.36 -10.12
N PRO A 115 25.57 -19.88 -11.34
CA PRO A 115 24.19 -19.60 -11.73
C PRO A 115 23.32 -20.86 -11.81
N PHE A 116 23.90 -22.03 -12.07
CA PHE A 116 23.14 -23.28 -12.14
C PHE A 116 22.68 -23.73 -10.76
N ARG A 117 23.57 -23.60 -9.76
CA ARG A 117 23.20 -23.87 -8.36
C ARG A 117 22.25 -22.80 -7.81
N ALA A 118 22.47 -21.54 -8.16
CA ALA A 118 21.56 -20.46 -7.79
C ALA A 118 20.15 -20.69 -8.37
N ALA A 119 20.04 -21.20 -9.60
CA ALA A 119 18.75 -21.51 -10.22
C ALA A 119 17.96 -22.54 -9.40
N GLU A 120 18.61 -23.63 -8.96
CA GLU A 120 17.97 -24.64 -8.10
C GLU A 120 17.46 -24.03 -6.78
N ASP A 121 18.26 -23.19 -6.12
CA ASP A 121 17.86 -22.50 -4.89
C ASP A 121 16.70 -21.54 -5.13
N VAL A 122 16.71 -20.79 -6.24
CA VAL A 122 15.62 -19.90 -6.64
C VAL A 122 14.34 -20.70 -6.88
N ILE A 123 14.40 -21.80 -7.63
CA ILE A 123 13.25 -22.63 -7.98
C ILE A 123 12.63 -23.28 -6.74
N HIS A 124 13.46 -23.93 -5.93
CA HIS A 124 12.98 -24.76 -4.83
C HIS A 124 12.69 -23.97 -3.55
N SER A 125 13.36 -22.83 -3.35
CA SER A 125 13.16 -21.98 -2.18
C SER A 125 12.39 -20.70 -2.50
N LEU A 126 12.99 -19.77 -3.26
CA LEU A 126 12.45 -18.42 -3.42
C LEU A 126 11.11 -18.41 -4.16
N LEU A 127 11.02 -19.04 -5.34
CA LEU A 127 9.80 -19.09 -6.13
C LEU A 127 8.69 -19.87 -5.42
N SER A 128 9.04 -20.91 -4.66
CA SER A 128 8.09 -21.66 -3.84
C SER A 128 7.44 -20.78 -2.76
N ARG A 129 8.23 -19.97 -2.05
CA ARG A 129 7.73 -19.02 -1.04
C ARG A 129 6.96 -17.86 -1.69
N TYR A 130 7.47 -17.32 -2.80
CA TYR A 130 6.81 -16.28 -3.58
C TYR A 130 5.41 -16.72 -4.04
N ASN A 131 5.28 -17.89 -4.63
CA ASN A 131 3.99 -18.40 -5.12
C ASN A 131 2.96 -18.54 -3.98
N LYS A 132 3.38 -18.96 -2.79
CA LYS A 132 2.51 -19.03 -1.60
C LYS A 132 2.06 -17.63 -1.16
N ALA A 133 2.99 -16.69 -1.04
CA ALA A 133 2.68 -15.32 -0.65
C ALA A 133 1.76 -14.65 -1.68
N LEU A 134 2.06 -14.79 -2.97
CA LEU A 134 1.27 -14.26 -4.08
C LEU A 134 -0.16 -14.81 -4.07
N ALA A 135 -0.33 -16.11 -3.83
CA ALA A 135 -1.65 -16.72 -3.69
C ALA A 135 -2.45 -16.09 -2.53
N GLN A 136 -1.79 -15.80 -1.40
CA GLN A 136 -2.43 -15.14 -0.26
C GLN A 136 -2.82 -13.68 -0.57
N VAL A 137 -1.94 -12.90 -1.21
CA VAL A 137 -2.27 -11.52 -1.62
C VAL A 137 -3.43 -11.50 -2.62
N ARG A 138 -3.40 -12.38 -3.63
CA ARG A 138 -4.50 -12.54 -4.60
C ARG A 138 -5.80 -12.98 -3.92
N HIS A 139 -5.73 -13.75 -2.84
CA HIS A 139 -6.89 -14.12 -2.05
C HIS A 139 -7.44 -12.96 -1.19
N ASN A 140 -6.57 -12.06 -0.72
CA ASN A 140 -6.95 -10.88 0.06
C ASN A 140 -7.59 -9.78 -0.82
N ALA A 141 -7.08 -9.58 -2.04
CA ALA A 141 -7.48 -8.47 -2.90
C ALA A 141 -9.01 -8.36 -3.20
N PRO A 142 -9.73 -9.45 -3.52
CA PRO A 142 -11.17 -9.39 -3.75
C PRO A 142 -11.97 -8.93 -2.52
N ARG A 143 -11.55 -9.32 -1.30
CA ARG A 143 -12.22 -8.88 -0.06
C ARG A 143 -12.18 -7.36 0.11
N LEU A 144 -11.06 -6.76 -0.28
CA LEU A 144 -10.88 -5.30 -0.25
C LEU A 144 -11.73 -4.59 -1.32
N ALA A 145 -11.85 -5.19 -2.50
CA ALA A 145 -12.72 -4.68 -3.56
C ALA A 145 -14.21 -4.77 -3.17
N SER A 146 -14.63 -5.87 -2.54
CA SER A 146 -15.99 -6.06 -2.03
C SER A 146 -16.33 -5.10 -0.88
N ALA A 147 -15.40 -4.86 0.06
CA ALA A 147 -15.59 -3.88 1.13
C ALA A 147 -15.76 -2.44 0.62
N ARG A 148 -15.25 -2.13 -0.59
CA ARG A 148 -15.41 -0.82 -1.24
C ARG A 148 -16.65 -0.72 -2.14
N SER A 149 -17.17 -1.86 -2.61
CA SER A 149 -18.17 -1.93 -3.69
C SER A 149 -19.61 -2.19 -3.23
N HIS A 150 -19.85 -2.47 -1.95
CA HIS A 150 -21.20 -2.57 -1.42
C HIS A 150 -21.68 -1.14 -1.09
N GLY A 151 -22.18 -0.45 -2.12
CA GLY A 151 -22.45 0.99 -2.20
C GLY A 151 -23.46 1.61 -1.24
N THR A 152 -23.49 1.20 0.02
CA THR A 152 -24.14 1.92 1.11
C THR A 152 -23.06 2.34 2.09
N ASN A 153 -22.70 3.63 2.07
CA ASN A 153 -21.85 4.22 3.09
C ASN A 153 -22.73 4.87 4.15
N VAL A 154 -22.52 4.52 5.41
CA VAL A 154 -23.09 5.24 6.55
C VAL A 154 -22.17 6.41 6.86
N VAL A 155 -22.69 7.62 6.66
CA VAL A 155 -21.97 8.84 7.03
C VAL A 155 -22.28 9.18 8.49
N MET A 156 -21.27 9.11 9.33
CA MET A 156 -21.33 9.51 10.74
C MET A 156 -20.69 10.87 10.90
N THR A 157 -21.43 11.86 11.40
CA THR A 157 -20.95 13.23 11.54
C THR A 157 -20.83 13.62 13.01
N TRP A 158 -19.66 14.07 13.44
CA TRP A 158 -19.49 14.64 14.77
C TRP A 158 -20.23 15.98 14.88
N SER A 159 -21.10 16.12 15.86
CA SER A 159 -21.84 17.34 16.18
C SER A 159 -21.64 17.65 17.67
N GLY A 160 -20.61 18.43 17.99
CA GLY A 160 -20.18 18.65 19.37
C GLY A 160 -19.52 17.41 19.96
N ASP A 161 -20.03 16.95 21.10
CA ASP A 161 -19.64 15.73 21.82
C ASP A 161 -20.44 14.49 21.38
N ALA A 162 -21.45 14.65 20.53
CA ALA A 162 -22.26 13.57 20.02
C ALA A 162 -21.91 13.22 18.58
N LEU A 163 -22.07 11.94 18.24
CA LEU A 163 -21.98 11.47 16.86
C LEU A 163 -23.39 11.29 16.30
N VAL A 164 -23.68 11.95 15.17
CA VAL A 164 -25.00 11.91 14.54
C VAL A 164 -24.95 11.19 13.19
N VAL A 165 -25.98 10.40 12.93
CA VAL A 165 -26.14 9.61 11.71
C VAL A 165 -27.55 9.83 11.19
N THR A 166 -27.69 10.13 9.90
CA THR A 166 -29.00 10.13 9.25
C THR A 166 -29.52 8.69 9.24
N PRO A 167 -30.78 8.44 9.64
CA PRO A 167 -31.31 7.09 9.67
C PRO A 167 -31.16 6.44 8.29
N PRO A 168 -30.48 5.28 8.22
CA PRO A 168 -30.31 4.59 6.95
C PRO A 168 -31.66 4.08 6.44
N GLU A 169 -31.87 4.11 5.12
CA GLU A 169 -33.10 3.58 4.48
C GLU A 169 -33.26 2.07 4.72
N ARG A 170 -32.14 1.41 5.00
CA ARG A 170 -32.06 -0.02 5.28
C ARG A 170 -32.22 -0.31 6.78
N PRO A 171 -33.24 -1.07 7.20
CA PRO A 171 -33.55 -1.30 8.61
C PRO A 171 -32.45 -2.11 9.32
N ASP A 172 -31.78 -3.03 8.63
CA ASP A 172 -30.69 -3.82 9.19
C ASP A 172 -29.47 -2.97 9.60
N ILE A 173 -29.25 -1.84 8.94
CA ILE A 173 -28.22 -0.87 9.32
C ILE A 173 -28.65 -0.09 10.58
N ALA A 174 -29.93 0.26 10.67
CA ALA A 174 -30.48 0.96 11.83
C ALA A 174 -30.43 0.07 13.09
N ASP A 175 -30.71 -1.22 12.96
CA ASP A 175 -30.64 -2.20 14.05
C ASP A 175 -29.21 -2.33 14.58
N VAL A 176 -28.21 -2.46 13.69
CA VAL A 176 -26.79 -2.51 14.10
C VAL A 176 -26.36 -1.23 14.83
N LEU A 177 -26.80 -0.06 14.37
CA LEU A 177 -26.49 1.21 15.07
C LEU A 177 -27.17 1.25 16.44
N ALA A 178 -28.43 0.82 16.55
CA ALA A 178 -29.16 0.77 17.81
C ALA A 178 -28.50 -0.17 18.83
N ASP A 179 -28.08 -1.37 18.40
CA ASP A 179 -27.39 -2.37 19.23
C ASP A 179 -26.07 -1.84 19.80
N HIS A 180 -25.44 -0.88 19.11
CA HIS A 180 -24.17 -0.26 19.52
C HIS A 180 -24.34 1.11 20.18
N GLY A 181 -25.56 1.45 20.62
CA GLY A 181 -25.84 2.59 21.50
C GLY A 181 -26.27 3.87 20.80
N PHE A 182 -26.53 3.84 19.49
CA PHE A 182 -27.14 4.98 18.81
C PHE A 182 -28.64 5.03 19.13
N VAL A 183 -29.10 6.15 19.69
CA VAL A 183 -30.50 6.36 20.06
C VAL A 183 -31.15 7.32 19.08
N ARG A 184 -32.41 7.07 18.71
CA ARG A 184 -33.16 7.95 17.82
C ARG A 184 -33.58 9.23 18.57
N ASP A 185 -33.07 10.36 18.14
CA ASP A 185 -33.51 11.70 18.55
C ASP A 185 -34.83 12.01 17.81
N ALA A 186 -35.93 12.05 18.57
CA ALA A 186 -37.27 12.27 18.04
C ALA A 186 -37.48 13.69 17.48
N ASP A 187 -36.75 14.68 18.01
CA ASP A 187 -36.87 16.08 17.61
C ASP A 187 -36.14 16.33 16.28
N LYS A 188 -35.00 15.66 16.07
CA LYS A 188 -34.16 15.84 14.87
C LYS A 188 -34.34 14.75 13.82
N GLY A 189 -34.96 13.63 14.17
CA GLY A 189 -35.09 12.47 13.30
C GLY A 189 -33.73 11.83 12.96
N LEU A 190 -32.73 11.97 13.83
CA LEU A 190 -31.37 11.44 13.64
C LEU A 190 -31.07 10.31 14.63
N LEU A 191 -30.13 9.44 14.30
CA LEU A 191 -29.53 8.51 15.25
C LEU A 191 -28.33 9.20 15.91
N VAL A 192 -28.34 9.27 17.24
CA VAL A 192 -27.36 10.02 18.04
C VAL A 192 -26.69 9.09 19.03
N LEU A 193 -25.36 9.09 19.02
CA LEU A 193 -24.54 8.49 20.07
C LEU A 193 -24.01 9.62 20.95
N ALA A 194 -24.64 9.82 22.11
CA ALA A 194 -24.23 10.81 23.10
C ALA A 194 -22.89 10.45 23.75
N GLY A 195 -22.08 11.46 24.08
CA GLY A 195 -20.70 11.28 24.51
C GLY A 195 -20.41 11.91 25.87
N ASP A 196 -20.75 11.21 26.95
CA ASP A 196 -20.34 11.60 28.31
C ASP A 196 -18.92 11.06 28.62
N ASP A 197 -18.52 10.01 27.91
CA ASP A 197 -17.22 9.32 27.98
C ASP A 197 -16.71 9.02 26.55
N SER A 198 -15.70 9.77 26.13
CA SER A 198 -15.11 9.68 24.79
C SER A 198 -14.48 8.33 24.49
N SER A 199 -13.99 7.59 25.50
CA SER A 199 -13.38 6.28 25.31
C SER A 199 -14.44 5.22 25.01
N ARG A 200 -15.55 5.25 25.74
CA ARG A 200 -16.72 4.38 25.47
C ARG A 200 -17.33 4.69 24.12
N GLN A 201 -17.47 5.96 23.79
CA GLN A 201 -17.99 6.40 22.50
C GLN A 201 -17.10 5.91 21.34
N ALA A 202 -15.79 6.05 21.44
CA ALA A 202 -14.85 5.55 20.45
C ALA A 202 -14.86 4.01 20.32
N ALA A 203 -15.13 3.29 21.42
CA ALA A 203 -15.29 1.84 21.41
C ALA A 203 -16.59 1.42 20.70
N SER A 204 -17.71 2.09 20.99
CA SER A 204 -18.99 1.85 20.31
C SER A 204 -18.91 2.14 18.81
N VAL A 205 -18.24 3.23 18.39
CA VAL A 205 -18.05 3.55 16.97
C VAL A 205 -17.22 2.48 16.26
N ARG A 206 -16.14 1.98 16.90
CA ARG A 206 -15.33 0.89 16.33
C ARG A 206 -16.11 -0.41 16.24
N ALA A 207 -16.89 -0.76 17.26
CA ALA A 207 -17.73 -1.97 17.25
C ALA A 207 -18.81 -1.91 16.16
N ALA A 208 -19.53 -0.79 16.08
CA ALA A 208 -20.52 -0.55 15.02
C ALA A 208 -19.88 -0.59 13.62
N GLY A 209 -18.73 0.07 13.45
CA GLY A 209 -18.00 0.06 12.18
C GLY A 209 -17.55 -1.34 11.75
N SER A 210 -17.06 -2.16 12.69
CA SER A 210 -16.67 -3.54 12.41
C SER A 210 -17.86 -4.38 11.97
N ARG A 211 -19.01 -4.27 12.66
CA ARG A 211 -20.21 -5.03 12.33
C ARG A 211 -20.82 -4.61 11.01
N LEU A 212 -20.81 -3.31 10.71
CA LEU A 212 -21.24 -2.79 9.40
C LEU A 212 -20.31 -3.28 8.28
N ALA A 213 -19.00 -3.34 8.50
CA ALA A 213 -18.05 -3.86 7.54
C ALA A 213 -18.27 -5.35 7.21
N GLU A 214 -18.67 -6.17 8.19
CA GLU A 214 -19.07 -7.58 7.96
C GLU A 214 -20.29 -7.72 7.05
N LEU A 215 -21.18 -6.72 7.07
CA LEU A 215 -22.34 -6.62 6.18
C LEU A 215 -22.00 -5.94 4.83
N GLY A 216 -20.73 -5.62 4.60
CA GLY A 216 -20.25 -4.91 3.41
C GLY A 216 -20.49 -3.39 3.46
N ILE A 217 -20.95 -2.82 4.56
CA ILE A 217 -21.33 -1.41 4.64
C ILE A 217 -20.10 -0.57 5.04
N GLY A 218 -19.74 0.41 4.23
CA GLY A 218 -18.66 1.35 4.55
C GLY A 218 -19.11 2.40 5.59
N VAL A 219 -18.20 2.83 6.45
CA VAL A 219 -18.44 3.93 7.40
C VAL A 219 -17.53 5.11 7.06
N VAL A 220 -18.12 6.30 6.94
CA VAL A 220 -17.39 7.55 6.70
C VAL A 220 -17.61 8.46 7.90
N LEU A 221 -16.54 8.77 8.63
CA LEU A 221 -16.55 9.75 9.72
C LEU A 221 -16.28 11.15 9.17
N ARG A 222 -17.17 12.09 9.45
CA ARG A 222 -17.01 13.53 9.15
C ARG A 222 -16.98 14.32 10.44
N GLN A 223 -16.18 15.37 10.47
CA GLN A 223 -16.26 16.39 11.51
C GLN A 223 -17.12 17.54 11.00
N SER A 224 -18.11 17.99 11.79
CA SER A 224 -18.78 19.24 11.47
C SER A 224 -17.77 20.39 11.53
N PRO A 225 -17.80 21.36 10.59
CA PRO A 225 -17.01 22.57 10.73
C PRO A 225 -17.37 23.24 12.05
N ARG A 226 -16.37 23.47 12.90
CA ARG A 226 -16.55 24.27 14.11
C ARG A 226 -17.06 25.65 13.67
N PRO A 227 -18.17 26.17 14.20
CA PRO A 227 -18.54 27.56 13.95
C PRO A 227 -17.40 28.43 14.49
N THR A 228 -16.61 29.03 13.60
CA THR A 228 -15.66 30.06 13.98
C THR A 228 -16.48 31.25 14.49
N LEU A 229 -16.39 31.51 15.79
CA LEU A 229 -16.85 32.76 16.38
C LEU A 229 -16.16 33.91 15.65
N GLY A 230 -16.94 34.69 14.89
CA GLY A 230 -16.60 36.05 14.46
C GLY A 230 -15.39 36.19 13.54
N THR A 231 -15.53 35.83 12.27
CA THR A 231 -14.75 36.49 11.21
C THR A 231 -15.73 37.22 10.31
N THR A 232 -15.78 38.54 10.46
CA THR A 232 -16.50 39.48 9.59
C THR A 232 -16.14 39.20 8.13
N ALA A 233 -17.16 38.93 7.31
CA ALA A 233 -16.99 38.76 5.86
C ALA A 233 -16.36 40.02 5.24
N PRO A 234 -15.36 39.92 4.35
CA PRO A 234 -14.89 41.08 3.59
C PRO A 234 -16.00 41.52 2.64
N ARG A 235 -16.35 42.81 2.72
CA ARG A 235 -17.26 43.48 1.80
C ARG A 235 -16.74 43.33 0.35
N PRO A 236 -17.58 42.94 -0.63
CA PRO A 236 -17.16 42.87 -2.01
C PRO A 236 -16.74 44.25 -2.52
N ALA A 237 -15.57 44.31 -3.18
CA ALA A 237 -15.05 45.53 -3.79
C ALA A 237 -15.90 45.92 -5.00
N SER A 238 -16.28 47.21 -5.06
CA SER A 238 -16.99 47.79 -6.20
C SER A 238 -16.13 47.74 -7.47
N PRO A 239 -16.75 47.55 -8.66
CA PRO A 239 -16.04 47.51 -9.93
C PRO A 239 -15.45 48.89 -10.28
N GLN A 240 -14.16 48.91 -10.65
CA GLN A 240 -13.47 50.11 -11.12
C GLN A 240 -13.78 50.34 -12.61
N THR A 241 -14.27 51.54 -12.92
CA THR A 241 -14.50 52.03 -14.28
C THR A 241 -13.15 52.37 -14.95
N PRO A 242 -12.88 51.95 -16.20
CA PRO A 242 -11.63 52.28 -16.87
C PRO A 242 -11.61 53.74 -17.37
N ALA A 243 -10.52 54.46 -17.09
CA ALA A 243 -10.23 55.78 -17.64
C ALA A 243 -9.50 55.65 -19.00
N PRO A 244 -9.73 56.58 -19.96
CA PRO A 244 -9.24 56.43 -21.32
C PRO A 244 -7.74 56.74 -21.46
N GLN A 245 -7.02 55.88 -22.19
CA GLN A 245 -5.64 56.13 -22.61
C GLN A 245 -5.60 57.28 -23.62
N ARG A 246 -4.80 58.31 -23.32
CA ARG A 246 -4.40 59.35 -24.26
C ARG A 246 -3.07 58.96 -24.91
N SER A 247 -3.07 58.99 -26.23
CA SER A 247 -1.96 58.75 -27.14
C SER A 247 -0.85 59.79 -27.02
N ARG A 248 0.41 59.36 -27.14
CA ARG A 248 1.45 60.01 -27.94
C ARG A 248 2.62 59.07 -28.18
#